data_AF-A0A0D0AVL3-F1
#
_entry.id   AF-A0A0D0AVL3-F1
#
_cell.length_a   1.000
_cell.length_b   1.000
_cell.length_c   1.000
_cell.angle_alpha   90.00
_cell.angle_beta   90.00
_cell.angle_gamma   90.00
#
_symmetry.space_group_name_H-M   'P 1'
#
loop_
_entity.id
_entity.type
_entity.pdbx_description
1 polymer ?
#
loop_
_entity_poly.entity_id
_entity_poly.type
_entity_poly.pdbx_seq_one_letter_code
_entity_poly.pdbx_strand_id
1 'polypeptide(L)'
;MWQKLIHDNILPLYGVAFGFGPFTAMVSPWAKNGSLTTYLESHRDLLVPDRFKLLSDIASGLRYLHSNRVVHGDLSGSNVLVMENGTACLSDFGLSGVVSEFFGSSTFSSTISGNVRWGAPELFAPPENQDSPTNRPTKGADIYSFGSTMLQVLSGKVPYYYIKQQMQIIVMVVNGKKPRRPEEPKIAEDHWSMIERCWSPCNVRPTIEDLLNFVAAQRRN
;
A
#
# COMPACT_ATOMS: atom_id res chain seq x y z
N MET A 1 -15.36 -9.15 -8.33
CA MET A 1 -13.93 -9.50 -8.44
C MET A 1 -13.41 -10.03 -7.12
N TRP A 2 -13.38 -9.21 -6.06
CA TRP A 2 -12.84 -9.54 -4.74
C TRP A 2 -13.37 -10.87 -4.15
N GLN A 3 -14.68 -11.13 -4.15
CA GLN A 3 -15.26 -12.37 -3.59
C GLN A 3 -14.68 -13.68 -4.18
N LYS A 4 -14.07 -13.64 -5.37
CA LYS A 4 -13.46 -14.82 -6.02
C LYS A 4 -11.97 -15.02 -5.68
N LEU A 5 -11.35 -14.05 -4.99
CA LEU A 5 -9.95 -14.09 -4.60
C LEU A 5 -9.82 -14.75 -3.24
N ILE A 6 -9.08 -15.86 -3.18
CA ILE A 6 -8.94 -16.71 -1.99
C ILE A 6 -7.45 -16.92 -1.75
N HIS A 7 -6.94 -16.28 -0.70
CA HIS A 7 -5.55 -16.35 -0.28
C HIS A 7 -5.43 -15.86 1.17
N ASP A 8 -4.52 -16.45 1.96
CA ASP A 8 -4.39 -16.15 3.40
C ASP A 8 -4.10 -14.68 3.71
N ASN A 9 -3.43 -13.99 2.77
CA ASN A 9 -3.08 -12.57 2.89
C ASN A 9 -3.99 -11.63 2.10
N ILE A 10 -5.18 -12.09 1.70
CA ILE A 10 -6.23 -11.26 1.10
C ILE A 10 -7.42 -11.31 2.04
N LEU A 11 -7.92 -10.14 2.46
CA LEU A 11 -9.07 -10.10 3.36
C LEU A 11 -10.28 -10.75 2.66
N PRO A 12 -10.93 -11.77 3.22
CA PRO A 12 -12.10 -12.38 2.59
C PRO A 12 -13.26 -11.39 2.47
N LEU A 13 -13.98 -11.43 1.36
CA LEU A 13 -15.26 -10.74 1.19
C LEU A 13 -16.39 -11.77 1.22
N TYR A 14 -17.17 -11.78 2.29
CA TYR A 14 -18.31 -12.70 2.45
C TYR A 14 -19.48 -12.33 1.55
N GLY A 15 -19.67 -11.04 1.29
CA GLY A 15 -20.70 -10.57 0.38
C GLY A 15 -20.98 -9.08 0.52
N VAL A 16 -22.17 -8.69 0.12
CA VAL A 16 -22.68 -7.33 0.24
C VAL A 16 -23.95 -7.30 1.08
N ALA A 17 -24.17 -6.20 1.78
CA ALA A 17 -25.37 -5.95 2.56
C ALA A 17 -25.99 -4.60 2.17
N PHE A 18 -27.30 -4.48 2.39
CA PHE A 18 -28.09 -3.28 2.10
C PHE A 18 -28.74 -2.78 3.39
N GLY A 19 -29.18 -1.52 3.42
CA GLY A 19 -29.91 -0.95 4.58
C GLY A 19 -29.04 -0.40 5.70
N PHE A 20 -27.72 -0.29 5.49
CA PHE A 20 -26.76 0.33 6.43
C PHE A 20 -26.35 1.76 6.01
N GLY A 21 -27.12 2.39 5.12
CA GLY A 21 -26.83 3.72 4.57
C GLY A 21 -27.28 3.84 3.11
N PRO A 22 -26.92 4.95 2.43
CA PRO A 22 -27.30 5.18 1.03
C PRO A 22 -26.54 4.29 0.03
N PHE A 23 -25.48 3.61 0.47
CA PHE A 23 -24.62 2.79 -0.39
C PHE A 23 -24.62 1.33 0.06
N THR A 24 -24.28 0.44 -0.88
CA THR A 24 -24.03 -0.98 -0.63
C THR A 24 -22.86 -1.15 0.34
N ALA A 25 -23.06 -1.93 1.40
CA ALA A 25 -22.01 -2.27 2.36
C ALA A 25 -21.30 -3.56 1.94
N MET A 26 -20.00 -3.63 2.18
CA MET A 26 -19.19 -4.84 2.00
C MET A 26 -19.03 -5.56 3.34
N VAL A 27 -19.18 -6.89 3.34
CA VAL A 27 -19.12 -7.70 4.56
C VAL A 27 -17.87 -8.57 4.54
N SER A 28 -17.00 -8.38 5.52
CA SER A 28 -15.73 -9.09 5.69
C SER A 28 -15.52 -9.47 7.16
N PRO A 29 -14.67 -10.47 7.48
CA PRO A 29 -14.35 -10.78 8.87
C PRO A 29 -13.68 -9.59 9.57
N TRP A 30 -13.95 -9.47 10.88
CA TRP A 30 -13.42 -8.39 11.70
C TRP A 30 -11.93 -8.58 11.98
N ALA A 31 -11.11 -7.61 11.57
CA ALA A 31 -9.69 -7.55 11.89
C ALA A 31 -9.48 -6.89 13.26
N LYS A 32 -9.45 -7.70 14.33
CA LYS A 32 -9.37 -7.23 15.73
C LYS A 32 -8.20 -6.30 16.01
N ASN A 33 -7.08 -6.49 15.31
CA ASN A 33 -5.85 -5.71 15.49
C ASN A 33 -5.83 -4.43 14.61
N GLY A 34 -6.92 -4.16 13.87
CA GLY A 34 -7.10 -2.94 13.09
C GLY A 34 -6.25 -2.91 11.82
N SER A 35 -6.00 -1.69 11.32
CA SER A 35 -5.10 -1.48 10.20
C SER A 35 -3.64 -1.62 10.63
N LEU A 36 -2.75 -1.87 9.68
CA LEU A 36 -1.31 -1.95 9.89
C LEU A 36 -0.78 -0.67 10.54
N THR A 37 -1.29 0.50 10.16
CA THR A 37 -0.93 1.78 10.81
C THR A 37 -1.26 1.74 12.30
N THR A 38 -2.49 1.42 12.67
CA THR A 38 -2.91 1.36 14.09
C THR A 38 -2.21 0.24 14.86
N TYR A 39 -1.91 -0.88 14.18
CA TYR A 39 -1.19 -2.00 14.77
C TYR A 39 0.26 -1.63 15.13
N LEU A 40 0.98 -0.97 14.22
CA LEU A 40 2.36 -0.52 14.47
C LEU A 40 2.44 0.58 15.54
N GLU A 41 1.41 1.44 15.64
CA GLU A 41 1.33 2.47 16.67
C GLU A 41 1.17 1.89 18.09
N SER A 42 0.43 0.79 18.20
CA SER A 42 0.16 0.07 19.45
C SER A 42 1.24 -0.95 19.82
N HIS A 43 2.03 -1.43 18.86
CA HIS A 43 3.10 -2.42 19.07
C HIS A 43 4.46 -1.88 18.66
N ARG A 44 4.91 -0.82 19.35
CA ARG A 44 6.17 -0.12 19.03
C ARG A 44 7.41 -0.97 19.28
N ASP A 45 7.29 -1.95 20.16
CA ASP A 45 8.30 -2.91 20.60
C ASP A 45 8.39 -4.16 19.71
N LEU A 46 7.62 -4.24 18.62
CA LEU A 46 7.74 -5.36 17.66
C LEU A 46 9.19 -5.56 17.22
N LEU A 47 9.63 -6.80 17.36
CA LEU A 47 10.96 -7.22 16.93
C LEU A 47 11.03 -7.22 15.40
N VAL A 48 12.26 -7.08 14.89
CA VAL A 48 12.52 -7.08 13.45
C VAL A 48 11.97 -8.33 12.74
N PRO A 49 12.11 -9.56 13.27
CA PRO A 49 11.52 -10.75 12.63
C PRO A 49 10.00 -10.69 12.47
N ASP A 50 9.28 -10.14 13.45
CA ASP A 50 7.81 -10.00 13.40
C ASP A 50 7.40 -8.94 12.37
N ARG A 51 8.19 -7.87 12.23
CA ARG A 51 8.02 -6.88 11.16
C ARG A 51 8.21 -7.51 9.78
N PHE A 52 9.19 -8.40 9.62
CA PHE A 52 9.36 -9.15 8.38
C PHE A 52 8.28 -10.19 8.12
N LYS A 53 7.65 -10.74 9.14
CA LYS A 53 6.44 -11.57 8.97
C LYS A 53 5.31 -10.76 8.33
N LEU A 54 5.04 -9.54 8.82
CA LEU A 54 4.05 -8.64 8.21
C LEU A 54 4.40 -8.31 6.75
N LEU A 55 5.67 -8.01 6.46
CA LEU A 55 6.11 -7.72 5.09
C LEU A 55 6.00 -8.92 4.16
N SER A 56 6.30 -10.12 4.66
CA SER A 56 6.13 -11.38 3.94
C SER A 56 4.66 -11.62 3.57
N ASP A 57 3.75 -11.39 4.51
CA ASP A 57 2.31 -11.52 4.32
C ASP A 57 1.82 -10.54 3.24
N ILE A 58 2.19 -9.26 3.35
CA ILE A 58 1.84 -8.20 2.38
C ILE A 58 2.38 -8.54 0.99
N ALA A 59 3.65 -8.95 0.87
CA ALA A 59 4.27 -9.31 -0.40
C ALA A 59 3.58 -10.53 -1.04
N SER A 60 3.21 -11.53 -0.22
CA SER A 60 2.52 -12.74 -0.68
C SER A 60 1.13 -12.42 -1.22
N GLY A 61 0.34 -11.60 -0.49
CA GLY A 61 -0.96 -11.11 -0.96
C GLY A 61 -0.83 -10.30 -2.25
N LEU A 62 0.19 -9.42 -2.34
CA LEU A 62 0.38 -8.57 -3.50
C LEU A 62 0.77 -9.39 -4.75
N ARG A 63 1.65 -10.39 -4.58
CA ARG A 63 1.95 -11.38 -5.65
C ARG A 63 0.67 -12.06 -6.11
N TYR A 64 -0.16 -12.55 -5.19
CA TYR A 64 -1.40 -13.23 -5.53
C TYR A 64 -2.35 -12.34 -6.36
N LEU A 65 -2.52 -11.07 -5.99
CA LEU A 65 -3.28 -10.10 -6.79
C LEU A 65 -2.68 -9.96 -8.19
N HIS A 66 -1.37 -9.74 -8.28
CA HIS A 66 -0.68 -9.52 -9.55
C HIS A 66 -0.77 -10.73 -10.49
N SER A 67 -0.68 -11.94 -9.95
CA SER A 67 -0.86 -13.20 -10.70
C SER A 67 -2.28 -13.36 -11.24
N ASN A 68 -3.28 -12.84 -10.52
CA ASN A 68 -4.68 -12.78 -10.94
C ASN A 68 -5.03 -11.54 -11.79
N ARG A 69 -4.02 -10.82 -12.30
CA ARG A 69 -4.17 -9.58 -13.10
C ARG A 69 -4.92 -8.46 -12.37
N VAL A 70 -4.87 -8.46 -11.04
CA VAL A 70 -5.41 -7.39 -10.20
C VAL A 70 -4.26 -6.49 -9.74
N VAL A 71 -4.42 -5.19 -9.93
CA VAL A 71 -3.55 -4.16 -9.33
C VAL A 71 -4.22 -3.69 -8.05
N HIS A 72 -3.48 -3.57 -6.96
CA HIS A 72 -4.04 -3.04 -5.72
C HIS A 72 -4.43 -1.58 -5.89
N GLY A 73 -3.46 -0.75 -6.30
CA GLY A 73 -3.62 0.63 -6.69
C GLY A 73 -3.85 1.64 -5.57
N ASP A 74 -3.88 1.18 -4.31
CA ASP A 74 -3.95 2.01 -3.11
C ASP A 74 -3.32 1.26 -1.91
N LEU A 75 -2.16 0.63 -2.13
CA LEU A 75 -1.49 -0.11 -1.05
C LEU A 75 -0.95 0.88 -0.02
N SER A 76 -1.43 0.78 1.22
CA SER A 76 -1.03 1.64 2.32
C SER A 76 -1.19 0.94 3.67
N GLY A 77 -0.66 1.54 4.73
CA GLY A 77 -0.89 1.01 6.09
C GLY A 77 -2.35 1.04 6.54
N SER A 78 -3.23 1.80 5.89
CA SER A 78 -4.67 1.83 6.17
C SER A 78 -5.42 0.66 5.50
N ASN A 79 -4.90 0.20 4.35
CA ASN A 79 -5.52 -0.83 3.51
C ASN A 79 -4.84 -2.21 3.68
N VAL A 80 -4.06 -2.35 4.75
CA VAL A 80 -3.57 -3.64 5.23
C VAL A 80 -4.19 -3.84 6.60
N LEU A 81 -4.99 -4.88 6.77
CA LEU A 81 -5.60 -5.24 8.05
C LEU A 81 -4.80 -6.35 8.73
N VAL A 82 -4.64 -6.24 10.04
CA VAL A 82 -3.98 -7.27 10.85
C VAL A 82 -5.04 -8.10 11.54
N MET A 83 -5.08 -9.40 11.24
CA MET A 83 -6.01 -10.35 11.83
C MET A 83 -5.61 -10.68 13.27
N GLU A 84 -6.49 -11.31 14.04
CA GLU A 84 -6.25 -11.63 15.46
C GLU A 84 -4.99 -12.50 15.68
N ASN A 85 -4.68 -13.40 14.75
CA ASN A 85 -3.49 -14.25 14.77
C ASN A 85 -2.20 -13.53 14.30
N GLY A 86 -2.27 -12.22 14.05
CA GLY A 86 -1.15 -11.39 13.55
C GLY A 86 -0.87 -11.53 12.06
N THR A 87 -1.71 -12.21 11.28
CA THR A 87 -1.59 -12.26 9.81
C THR A 87 -1.99 -10.93 9.19
N ALA A 88 -1.16 -10.41 8.29
CA ALA A 88 -1.52 -9.23 7.49
C ALA A 88 -2.29 -9.61 6.23
N CYS A 89 -3.39 -8.92 5.98
CA CYS A 89 -4.28 -9.12 4.84
C CYS A 89 -4.51 -7.82 4.07
N LEU A 90 -4.40 -7.86 2.75
CA LEU A 90 -4.71 -6.72 1.90
C LEU A 90 -6.24 -6.50 1.82
N SER A 91 -6.67 -5.25 1.86
CA SER A 91 -8.06 -4.81 1.67
C SER A 91 -8.13 -3.69 0.61
N ASP A 92 -9.35 -3.32 0.22
CA ASP A 92 -9.66 -2.12 -0.57
C ASP A 92 -8.91 -2.01 -1.92
N PHE A 93 -8.54 -3.16 -2.49
CA PHE A 93 -7.88 -3.26 -3.78
C PHE A 93 -8.87 -3.26 -4.94
N GLY A 94 -8.40 -2.83 -6.12
CA GLY A 94 -9.20 -2.86 -7.36
C GLY A 94 -10.36 -1.88 -7.41
N LEU A 95 -10.52 -1.02 -6.40
CA LEU A 95 -11.53 0.04 -6.34
C LEU A 95 -11.11 1.31 -7.10
N SER A 96 -9.80 1.54 -7.27
CA SER A 96 -9.25 2.76 -7.90
C SER A 96 -9.63 2.94 -9.38
N GLY A 97 -9.75 1.84 -10.14
CA GLY A 97 -10.21 1.89 -11.53
C GLY A 97 -11.72 2.13 -11.66
N VAL A 98 -12.51 1.57 -10.74
CA VAL A 98 -13.98 1.64 -10.76
C VAL A 98 -14.46 3.02 -10.31
N VAL A 99 -13.86 3.60 -9.27
CA VAL A 99 -14.23 4.94 -8.78
C VAL A 99 -13.97 6.01 -9.84
N SER A 100 -12.89 5.92 -10.62
CA SER A 100 -12.61 6.86 -11.71
C SER A 100 -13.63 6.79 -12.86
N GLU A 101 -14.26 5.62 -13.08
CA GLU A 101 -15.21 5.40 -14.18
C GLU A 101 -16.65 5.80 -13.77
N PHE A 102 -17.01 5.61 -12.49
CA PHE A 102 -18.35 5.92 -11.97
C PHE A 102 -18.55 7.38 -11.55
N PHE A 103 -17.51 8.09 -11.11
CA PHE A 103 -17.69 9.41 -10.49
C PHE A 103 -17.43 10.62 -11.40
N GLY A 104 -16.96 10.42 -12.64
CA GLY A 104 -16.79 11.50 -13.61
C GLY A 104 -15.75 12.56 -13.19
N SER A 105 -15.16 13.20 -14.19
CA SER A 105 -14.06 14.18 -14.06
C SER A 105 -14.47 15.54 -13.45
N SER A 106 -15.55 15.63 -12.68
CA SER A 106 -16.23 16.91 -12.40
C SER A 106 -16.60 17.15 -10.95
N THR A 107 -15.82 16.63 -10.01
CA THR A 107 -15.63 17.34 -8.74
C THR A 107 -14.20 17.14 -8.26
N PHE A 108 -13.57 18.25 -7.91
CA PHE A 108 -12.48 18.31 -6.94
C PHE A 108 -13.03 17.92 -5.55
N SER A 109 -13.78 16.81 -5.48
CA SER A 109 -14.49 16.28 -4.33
C SER A 109 -13.44 15.68 -3.41
N SER A 110 -12.96 16.50 -2.46
CA SER A 110 -12.64 16.14 -1.06
C SER A 110 -11.82 14.88 -0.74
N THR A 111 -11.25 14.24 -1.75
CA THR A 111 -10.48 13.00 -1.69
C THR A 111 -9.35 13.15 -2.69
N ILE A 112 -8.38 13.99 -2.32
CA ILE A 112 -6.98 13.64 -2.60
C ILE A 112 -6.88 12.17 -2.17
N SER A 113 -6.74 11.26 -3.14
CA SER A 113 -6.72 9.82 -2.94
C SER A 113 -6.03 9.50 -1.62
N GLY A 114 -6.81 9.01 -0.66
CA GLY A 114 -6.32 8.71 0.68
C GLY A 114 -5.05 7.90 0.51
N ASN A 115 -3.98 8.27 1.22
CA ASN A 115 -2.66 7.62 1.18
C ASN A 115 -1.65 8.13 0.12
N VAL A 116 -1.66 9.42 -0.25
CA VAL A 116 -0.61 10.07 -1.09
C VAL A 116 0.84 9.83 -0.64
N ARG A 117 1.05 9.53 0.65
CA ARG A 117 2.36 9.22 1.24
C ARG A 117 2.98 7.93 0.67
N TRP A 118 2.14 6.98 0.25
CA TRP A 118 2.58 5.69 -0.29
C TRP A 118 2.62 5.69 -1.82
N GLY A 119 1.85 6.58 -2.46
CA GLY A 119 1.66 6.59 -3.91
C GLY A 119 2.92 6.91 -4.73
N ALA A 120 3.01 6.26 -5.89
CA ALA A 120 4.06 6.45 -6.86
C ALA A 120 3.91 7.78 -7.64
N PRO A 121 5.00 8.42 -8.09
CA PRO A 121 4.95 9.72 -8.77
C PRO A 121 4.12 9.71 -10.05
N GLU A 122 4.12 8.60 -10.79
CA GLU A 122 3.33 8.47 -12.02
C GLU A 122 1.80 8.51 -11.78
N LEU A 123 1.34 8.36 -10.54
CA LEU A 123 -0.09 8.50 -10.21
C LEU A 123 -0.52 9.97 -10.12
N PHE A 124 0.42 10.88 -9.88
CA PHE A 124 0.17 12.30 -9.62
C PHE A 124 0.63 13.21 -10.77
N ALA A 125 1.13 12.63 -11.85
CA ALA A 125 1.56 13.40 -13.01
C ALA A 125 0.37 14.18 -13.61
N PRO A 126 0.54 15.46 -13.98
CA PRO A 126 -0.50 16.17 -14.69
C PRO A 126 -0.74 15.50 -16.06
N PRO A 127 -1.99 15.50 -16.55
CA PRO A 127 -2.29 15.00 -17.89
C PRO A 127 -1.51 15.80 -18.94
N GLU A 128 -0.96 15.14 -19.96
CA GLU A 128 -0.21 15.80 -21.04
C GLU A 128 -1.12 16.67 -21.91
N ASN A 129 -2.38 16.26 -22.07
CA ASN A 129 -3.44 16.99 -22.76
C ASN A 129 -4.83 16.58 -22.21
N GLN A 130 -5.90 17.28 -22.63
CA GLN A 130 -7.26 17.02 -22.16
C GLN A 130 -7.78 15.60 -22.53
N ASP A 131 -7.20 15.00 -23.57
CA ASP A 131 -7.55 13.65 -24.05
C ASP A 131 -6.67 12.55 -23.42
N SER A 132 -5.74 12.91 -22.53
CA SER A 132 -4.83 11.96 -21.91
C SER A 132 -5.63 11.01 -21.02
N PRO A 133 -5.40 9.69 -21.13
CA PRO A 133 -6.04 8.75 -20.22
C PRO A 133 -5.66 9.09 -18.77
N THR A 134 -6.60 8.88 -17.85
CA THR A 134 -6.32 9.07 -16.42
C THR A 134 -5.13 8.22 -15.99
N ASN A 135 -4.33 8.72 -15.05
CA ASN A 135 -3.23 7.95 -14.48
C ASN A 135 -3.79 6.70 -13.79
N ARG A 136 -3.65 5.55 -14.46
CA ARG A 136 -4.13 4.28 -13.94
C ARG A 136 -3.05 3.63 -13.08
N PRO A 137 -3.40 3.11 -11.89
CA PRO A 137 -2.47 2.34 -11.10
C PRO A 137 -1.95 1.13 -11.89
N THR A 138 -0.66 0.85 -11.71
CA THR A 138 0.03 -0.27 -12.35
C THR A 138 0.63 -1.19 -11.28
N LYS A 139 1.02 -2.42 -11.68
CA LYS A 139 1.81 -3.30 -10.81
C LYS A 139 3.08 -2.61 -10.31
N GLY A 140 3.72 -1.78 -11.15
CA GLY A 140 4.89 -1.00 -10.76
C GLY A 140 4.58 0.02 -9.67
N ALA A 141 3.42 0.68 -9.73
CA ALA A 141 2.97 1.61 -8.69
C ALA A 141 2.71 0.90 -7.35
N ASP A 142 2.22 -0.34 -7.38
CA ASP A 142 2.10 -1.18 -6.18
C ASP A 142 3.47 -1.49 -5.56
N ILE A 143 4.51 -1.77 -6.38
CA ILE A 143 5.88 -2.01 -5.88
C ILE A 143 6.43 -0.76 -5.17
N TYR A 144 6.17 0.43 -5.71
CA TYR A 144 6.56 1.68 -5.05
C TYR A 144 5.86 1.83 -3.69
N SER A 145 4.56 1.54 -3.67
CA SER A 145 3.72 1.61 -2.47
C SER A 145 4.15 0.55 -1.43
N PHE A 146 4.63 -0.61 -1.88
CA PHE A 146 5.26 -1.61 -1.02
C PHE A 146 6.53 -1.07 -0.38
N GLY A 147 7.42 -0.38 -1.11
CA GLY A 147 8.60 0.26 -0.52
C GLY A 147 8.24 1.28 0.57
N SER A 148 7.21 2.08 0.32
CA SER A 148 6.66 3.01 1.31
C SER A 148 6.06 2.30 2.54
N THR A 149 5.41 1.16 2.33
CA THR A 149 4.88 0.30 3.40
C THR A 149 6.01 -0.38 4.19
N MET A 150 7.08 -0.79 3.52
CA MET A 150 8.28 -1.36 4.13
C MET A 150 8.99 -0.35 5.03
N LEU A 151 9.12 0.90 4.60
CA LEU A 151 9.55 2.00 5.47
C LEU A 151 8.68 2.09 6.73
N GLN A 152 7.35 2.09 6.56
CA GLN A 152 6.43 2.21 7.68
C GLN A 152 6.56 1.05 8.65
N VAL A 153 6.60 -0.18 8.15
CA VAL A 153 6.70 -1.39 8.98
C VAL A 153 8.02 -1.44 9.73
N LEU A 154 9.15 -1.07 9.12
CA LEU A 154 10.45 -1.14 9.78
C LEU A 154 10.69 0.01 10.75
N SER A 155 10.10 1.18 10.51
CA SER A 155 10.30 2.37 11.36
C SER A 155 9.18 2.67 12.35
N GLY A 156 7.99 2.10 12.14
CA GLY A 156 6.76 2.51 12.80
C GLY A 156 6.26 3.91 12.40
N LYS A 157 6.89 4.57 11.42
CA LYS A 157 6.55 5.94 10.98
C LYS A 157 5.98 5.92 9.56
N VAL A 158 4.87 6.61 9.34
CA VAL A 158 4.34 6.78 7.99
C VAL A 158 5.35 7.50 7.07
N PRO A 159 5.35 7.25 5.74
CA PRO A 159 6.20 7.98 4.83
C PRO A 159 5.94 9.48 4.92
N TYR A 160 7.00 10.29 4.84
CA TYR A 160 6.94 11.74 5.00
C TYR A 160 6.33 12.19 6.34
N TYR A 161 6.49 11.45 7.45
CA TYR A 161 5.91 11.78 8.77
C TYR A 161 6.16 13.22 9.24
N TYR A 162 7.25 13.85 8.76
CA TYR A 162 7.64 15.23 9.05
C TYR A 162 6.88 16.30 8.24
N ILE A 163 6.04 15.91 7.28
CA ILE A 163 5.20 16.80 6.47
C ILE A 163 3.74 16.61 6.87
N LYS A 164 3.06 17.70 7.24
CA LYS A 164 1.65 17.66 7.66
C LYS A 164 0.67 17.76 6.49
N GLN A 165 0.97 18.61 5.51
CA GLN A 165 0.04 18.93 4.42
C GLN A 165 0.20 17.96 3.25
N GLN A 166 -0.90 17.33 2.81
CA GLN A 166 -0.89 16.36 1.72
C GLN A 166 -0.41 16.96 0.39
N MET A 167 -0.78 18.21 0.10
CA MET A 167 -0.32 18.91 -1.11
C MET A 167 1.20 19.07 -1.16
N GLN A 168 1.86 19.31 -0.02
CA GLN A 168 3.32 19.38 0.03
C GLN A 168 3.96 18.01 -0.27
N ILE A 169 3.31 16.92 0.14
CA ILE A 169 3.77 15.56 -0.13
C ILE A 169 3.65 15.26 -1.62
N ILE A 170 2.52 15.59 -2.25
CA ILE A 170 2.33 15.45 -3.70
C ILE A 170 3.42 16.20 -4.46
N VAL A 171 3.68 17.46 -4.10
CA VAL A 171 4.74 18.27 -4.73
C VAL A 171 6.12 17.63 -4.53
N MET A 172 6.42 17.08 -3.36
CA MET A 172 7.68 16.37 -3.11
C MET A 172 7.80 15.12 -4.00
N VAL A 173 6.75 14.30 -4.04
CA VAL A 173 6.70 13.05 -4.80
C VAL A 173 6.87 13.31 -6.30
N VAL A 174 6.12 14.26 -6.87
CA VAL A 174 6.20 14.63 -8.30
C VAL A 174 7.60 15.17 -8.66
N ASN A 175 8.25 15.89 -7.75
CA ASN A 175 9.63 16.37 -7.92
C ASN A 175 10.70 15.29 -7.61
N GLY A 176 10.30 14.02 -7.48
CA GLY A 176 11.20 12.90 -7.24
C GLY A 176 11.81 12.84 -5.83
N LYS A 177 11.36 13.68 -4.90
CA LYS A 177 11.84 13.69 -3.52
C LYS A 177 11.23 12.53 -2.74
N LYS A 178 12.09 11.64 -2.23
CA LYS A 178 11.69 10.45 -1.45
C LYS A 178 11.56 10.75 0.05
N PRO A 179 10.89 9.90 0.84
CA PRO A 179 10.90 10.01 2.29
C PRO A 179 12.33 9.97 2.84
N ARG A 180 12.59 10.73 3.91
CA ARG A 180 13.85 10.64 4.65
C ARG A 180 13.95 9.28 5.37
N ARG A 181 15.16 8.69 5.38
CA ARG A 181 15.49 7.59 6.28
C ARG A 181 15.34 8.06 7.74
N PRO A 182 14.55 7.38 8.58
CA PRO A 182 14.47 7.72 9.99
C PRO A 182 15.82 7.54 10.68
N GLU A 183 16.18 8.47 11.57
CA GLU A 183 17.35 8.31 12.46
C GLU A 183 17.09 7.22 13.50
N GLU A 184 15.87 7.18 14.04
CA GLU A 184 15.40 6.17 14.97
C GLU A 184 13.98 5.67 14.62
N PRO A 185 13.72 4.34 14.67
CA PRO A 185 14.71 3.29 14.83
C PRO A 185 15.61 3.18 13.59
N LYS A 186 16.88 2.80 13.78
CA LYS A 186 17.82 2.62 12.67
C LYS A 186 17.42 1.44 11.79
N ILE A 187 17.02 1.73 10.55
CA ILE A 187 16.80 0.70 9.51
C ILE A 187 18.16 0.19 9.02
N ALA A 188 18.35 -1.12 8.88
CA ALA A 188 19.59 -1.70 8.36
C ALA A 188 19.87 -1.29 6.90
N GLU A 189 21.13 -1.33 6.48
CA GLU A 189 21.54 -0.80 5.17
C GLU A 189 20.95 -1.57 3.99
N ASP A 190 20.92 -2.89 4.10
CA ASP A 190 20.32 -3.78 3.11
C ASP A 190 18.80 -3.57 3.02
N HIS A 191 18.13 -3.35 4.16
CA HIS A 191 16.70 -3.02 4.22
C HIS A 191 16.40 -1.68 3.57
N TRP A 192 17.21 -0.66 3.87
CA TRP A 192 17.08 0.67 3.25
C TRP A 192 17.33 0.63 1.75
N SER A 193 18.37 -0.08 1.32
CA SER A 193 18.68 -0.27 -0.10
C SER A 193 17.51 -0.88 -0.88
N MET A 194 16.79 -1.85 -0.28
CA MET A 194 15.59 -2.42 -0.91
C MET A 194 14.44 -1.41 -1.01
N ILE A 195 14.21 -0.61 0.03
CA ILE A 195 13.21 0.47 0.02
C ILE A 195 13.52 1.46 -1.11
N GLU A 196 14.77 1.90 -1.26
CA GLU A 196 15.18 2.82 -2.32
C GLU A 196 15.00 2.22 -3.72
N ARG A 197 15.32 0.92 -3.89
CA ARG A 197 15.06 0.20 -5.15
C ARG A 197 13.58 0.19 -5.52
N CYS A 198 12.67 0.04 -4.55
CA CYS A 198 11.23 0.14 -4.79
C CYS A 198 10.82 1.53 -5.28
N TRP A 199 11.54 2.57 -4.87
CA TRP A 199 11.26 3.96 -5.23
C TRP A 199 11.94 4.43 -6.54
N SER A 200 12.69 3.57 -7.21
CA SER A 200 13.34 3.84 -8.50
C SER A 200 12.32 4.12 -9.63
N PRO A 201 12.78 4.63 -10.80
CA PRO A 201 11.93 4.73 -11.99
C PRO A 201 11.24 3.41 -12.35
N CYS A 202 10.03 3.48 -12.91
CA CYS A 202 9.14 2.33 -13.06
C CYS A 202 9.77 1.12 -13.76
N ASN A 203 10.63 1.35 -14.75
CA ASN A 203 11.29 0.32 -15.55
C ASN A 203 12.43 -0.41 -14.83
N VAL A 204 12.90 0.09 -13.69
CA VAL A 204 14.03 -0.48 -12.93
C VAL A 204 13.65 -0.85 -11.49
N ARG A 205 12.38 -0.70 -11.11
CA ARG A 205 11.87 -1.19 -9.82
C ARG A 205 12.03 -2.72 -9.74
N PRO A 206 12.23 -3.28 -8.54
CA PRO A 206 12.27 -4.73 -8.34
C PRO A 206 10.93 -5.36 -8.74
N THR A 207 10.98 -6.64 -9.12
CA THR A 207 9.77 -7.43 -9.31
C THR A 207 9.20 -7.86 -7.96
N ILE A 208 7.94 -8.32 -7.96
CA ILE A 208 7.35 -8.88 -6.73
C ILE A 208 8.09 -10.13 -6.23
N GLU A 209 8.71 -10.90 -7.15
CA GLU A 209 9.54 -12.05 -6.79
C GLU A 209 10.84 -11.64 -6.10
N ASP A 210 11.47 -10.53 -6.54
CA ASP A 210 12.65 -9.98 -5.86
C ASP A 210 12.32 -9.57 -4.42
N LEU A 211 11.14 -8.97 -4.20
CA LEU A 211 10.68 -8.58 -2.87
C LEU A 211 10.44 -9.80 -1.98
N LEU A 212 9.79 -10.84 -2.52
CA LEU A 212 9.53 -12.08 -1.80
C LEU A 212 10.83 -12.80 -1.40
N ASN A 213 11.79 -12.88 -2.31
CA ASN A 213 13.10 -13.45 -2.03
C ASN A 213 13.82 -12.66 -0.94
N PHE A 214 13.75 -11.34 -0.99
CA PHE A 214 14.35 -10.47 0.01
C PHE A 214 13.72 -10.66 1.40
N VAL A 215 12.39 -10.56 1.54
CA VAL A 215 11.74 -10.72 2.85
C VAL A 215 11.89 -12.13 3.41
N ALA A 216 11.93 -13.17 2.54
CA ALA A 216 12.17 -14.54 2.97
C ALA A 216 13.59 -14.74 3.53
N ALA A 217 14.60 -14.06 2.96
CA ALA A 217 15.97 -14.13 3.47
C ALA A 217 16.10 -13.55 4.89
N GLN A 218 15.36 -12.48 5.18
CA GLN A 218 15.39 -11.79 6.48
C GLN A 218 14.69 -12.58 7.61
N ARG A 219 13.88 -13.60 7.28
CA ARG A 219 13.24 -14.49 8.27
C ARG A 219 14.13 -15.65 8.72
N ARG A 220 15.25 -15.88 8.03
CA ARG A 220 16.18 -16.99 8.31
C ARG A 220 17.39 -16.57 9.17
N ASN A 221 17.57 -15.26 9.36
CA ASN A 221 18.61 -14.64 10.18
C ASN A 221 18.02 -14.19 11.51
#